data_AF-A0A101GIR7-F1
#
_entry.id   AF-A0A101GIR7-F1
#
_cell.length_a   1.000
_cell.length_b   1.000
_cell.length_c   1.000
_cell.angle_alpha   90.00
_cell.angle_beta   90.00
_cell.angle_gamma   90.00
#
_symmetry.space_group_name_H-M   'P 1'
#
loop_
_entity.id
_entity.type
_entity.pdbx_description
1 polymer ?
#
loop_
_entity_poly.entity_id
_entity_poly.type
_entity_poly.pdbx_seq_one_letter_code
_entity_poly.pdbx_strand_id
1 'polypeptide(L)'
;MKSRILCLSESGKKNSLPLSFFHTDSTGRTCVNGLNKDILLTPPGEDKGCVEGVFVVCLSAGLFPLPDHGFLLIHEDGALLECNLDEEGKTLCEVIKPGFAVVSGTVEFWEPLKAGILTVSDKGSRKERDDTSGPALAEALKNIGGIPVERAIVPDDISDISAVLNRWTIGETPLDLVLTTGGTGLSNRDVTPEAISGLPGKDVPGLSEYMRWKTSAFTLRSILSRSVAKLVGQTLIIALPGSRKGALQCFESVAPVLRHAIETASGRGGECGGH
;
A
#
# COMPACT_ATOMS: atom_id res chain seq x y z
N MET A 1 7.31 23.33 4.87
CA MET A 1 7.03 23.20 6.33
C MET A 1 6.20 21.94 6.50
N LYS A 2 6.59 20.98 7.35
CA LYS A 2 5.83 19.73 7.51
C LYS A 2 4.45 20.03 8.10
N SER A 3 3.39 19.49 7.51
CA SER A 3 2.02 19.61 8.02
C SER A 3 1.89 18.89 9.36
N ARG A 4 1.01 19.40 10.23
CA ARG A 4 0.83 18.88 11.59
C ARG A 4 -0.62 18.75 12.00
N ILE A 5 -0.86 17.87 12.97
CA ILE A 5 -2.12 17.79 13.74
C ILE A 5 -2.19 18.98 14.68
N LEU A 6 -3.26 19.76 14.61
CA LEU A 6 -3.49 20.93 15.47
C LEU A 6 -4.47 20.62 16.59
N CYS A 7 -5.44 19.74 16.36
CA CYS A 7 -6.42 19.36 17.36
C CYS A 7 -6.94 17.94 17.08
N LEU A 8 -7.15 17.19 18.16
CA LEU A 8 -7.83 15.90 18.19
C LEU A 8 -9.03 16.05 19.10
N SER A 9 -10.25 15.90 18.62
CA SER A 9 -11.45 16.15 19.43
C SER A 9 -12.61 15.30 18.98
N GLU A 10 -13.49 14.92 19.90
CA GLU A 10 -14.82 14.46 19.50
C GLU A 10 -15.63 15.64 18.94
N SER A 11 -16.45 15.39 17.92
CA SER A 11 -17.35 16.42 17.38
C SER A 11 -18.24 17.01 18.49
N GLY A 12 -18.51 18.31 18.43
CA GLY A 12 -19.22 19.05 19.48
C GLY A 12 -18.45 19.31 20.78
N LYS A 13 -17.29 18.69 21.02
CA LYS A 13 -16.47 18.94 22.23
C LYS A 13 -15.40 20.00 21.97
N LYS A 14 -15.32 20.98 22.87
CA LYS A 14 -14.30 22.05 22.81
C LYS A 14 -12.91 21.61 23.26
N ASN A 15 -12.82 20.54 24.03
CA ASN A 15 -11.54 20.08 24.58
C ASN A 15 -10.80 19.22 23.54
N SER A 16 -9.59 19.64 23.19
CA SER A 16 -8.66 18.80 22.44
C SER A 16 -8.07 17.73 23.36
N LEU A 17 -8.07 16.50 22.90
CA LEU A 17 -7.27 15.42 23.47
C LEU A 17 -5.82 15.61 23.04
N PRO A 18 -4.83 15.40 23.93
CA PRO A 18 -3.42 15.51 23.56
C PRO A 18 -2.93 14.32 22.70
N LEU A 19 -3.58 13.17 22.88
CA LEU A 19 -3.24 11.88 22.29
C LEU A 19 -4.53 11.11 21.98
N SER A 20 -4.55 10.35 20.90
CA SER A 20 -5.57 9.34 20.64
C SER A 20 -4.98 8.13 19.93
N PHE A 21 -5.53 6.95 20.21
CA PHE A 21 -5.14 5.71 19.56
C PHE A 21 -6.17 5.33 18.51
N PHE A 22 -5.71 5.19 17.27
CA PHE A 22 -6.53 4.79 16.13
C PHE A 22 -6.28 3.31 15.83
N HIS A 23 -7.35 2.54 15.69
CA HIS A 23 -7.28 1.12 15.37
C HIS A 23 -8.58 0.66 14.70
N THR A 24 -8.65 -0.63 14.38
CA THR A 24 -9.89 -1.28 13.95
C THR A 24 -10.39 -2.27 15.01
N ASP A 25 -11.69 -2.51 15.07
CA ASP A 25 -12.24 -3.61 15.87
C ASP A 25 -12.07 -4.98 15.17
N SER A 26 -12.61 -6.04 15.76
CA SER A 26 -12.57 -7.40 15.21
C SER A 26 -13.38 -7.57 13.91
N THR A 27 -14.24 -6.60 13.59
CA THR A 27 -15.05 -6.57 12.36
C THR A 27 -14.43 -5.68 11.27
N GLY A 28 -13.30 -5.02 11.58
CA GLY A 28 -12.62 -4.10 10.66
C GLY A 28 -13.15 -2.67 10.70
N ARG A 29 -14.04 -2.32 11.63
CA ARG A 29 -14.56 -0.94 11.74
C ARG A 29 -13.56 -0.03 12.43
N THR A 30 -13.49 1.22 11.98
CA THR A 30 -12.64 2.24 12.57
C THR A 30 -13.02 2.56 14.02
N CYS A 31 -12.00 2.60 14.88
CA CYS A 31 -12.13 2.94 16.28
C CYS A 31 -11.14 4.03 16.68
N VAL A 32 -11.57 4.89 17.61
CA VAL A 32 -10.71 5.83 18.31
C VAL A 32 -10.85 5.62 19.81
N ASN A 33 -9.74 5.31 20.47
CA ASN A 33 -9.67 5.00 21.90
C ASN A 33 -10.64 3.88 22.32
N GLY A 34 -10.77 2.83 21.50
CA GLY A 34 -11.62 1.67 21.79
C GLY A 34 -13.11 1.84 21.45
N LEU A 35 -13.52 2.99 20.90
CA LEU A 35 -14.90 3.27 20.52
C LEU A 35 -15.03 3.42 19.01
N ASN A 36 -16.07 2.82 18.43
CA ASN A 36 -16.39 2.94 17.01
C ASN A 36 -16.75 4.40 16.69
N LYS A 37 -15.95 5.00 15.81
CA LYS A 37 -16.08 6.40 15.42
C LYS A 37 -15.58 6.59 14.00
N ASP A 38 -16.24 7.47 13.25
CA ASP A 38 -15.75 7.93 11.96
C ASP A 38 -14.68 9.01 12.18
N ILE A 39 -13.61 9.00 11.39
CA ILE A 39 -12.57 10.01 11.47
C ILE A 39 -12.82 11.07 10.40
N LEU A 40 -12.94 12.33 10.79
CA LEU A 40 -13.13 13.47 9.89
C LEU A 40 -11.89 14.36 9.90
N LEU A 41 -11.31 14.64 8.74
CA LEU A 41 -10.24 15.63 8.59
C LEU A 41 -10.82 17.01 8.33
N THR A 42 -10.30 18.03 9.02
CA THR A 42 -10.74 19.42 8.84
C THR A 42 -9.56 20.40 8.82
N PRO A 43 -9.65 21.50 8.06
CA PRO A 43 -8.77 22.64 8.20
C PRO A 43 -9.05 23.40 9.51
N PRO A 44 -8.18 24.33 9.91
CA PRO A 44 -8.44 25.20 11.04
C PRO A 44 -9.62 26.14 10.77
N GLY A 45 -10.48 26.34 11.77
CA GLY A 45 -11.57 27.33 11.72
C GLY A 45 -12.86 26.86 11.05
N GLU A 46 -12.91 25.64 10.51
CA GLU A 46 -14.14 25.06 9.99
C GLU A 46 -15.06 24.60 11.13
N ASP A 47 -16.36 24.87 11.01
CA ASP A 47 -17.34 24.47 12.01
C ASP A 47 -17.47 22.95 12.00
N LYS A 48 -17.13 22.33 13.13
CA LYS A 48 -17.07 20.88 13.29
C LYS A 48 -18.46 20.24 13.39
N GLY A 49 -19.52 21.04 13.40
CA GLY A 49 -20.87 20.59 13.74
C GLY A 49 -20.89 19.86 15.08
N CYS A 50 -22.04 19.29 15.44
CA CYS A 50 -22.14 18.34 16.54
C CYS A 50 -22.73 17.05 15.97
N VAL A 51 -21.85 16.17 15.48
CA VAL A 51 -22.23 14.87 14.91
C VAL A 51 -21.76 13.79 15.86
N GLU A 52 -22.72 13.08 16.46
CA GLU A 52 -22.42 11.96 17.35
C GLU A 52 -21.67 10.86 16.58
N GLY A 53 -20.67 10.25 17.21
CA GLY A 53 -19.85 9.21 16.57
C GLY A 53 -18.71 9.71 15.69
N VAL A 54 -18.54 11.03 15.49
CA VAL A 54 -17.44 11.58 14.68
C VAL A 54 -16.27 12.05 15.55
N PHE A 55 -15.07 11.62 15.18
CA PHE A 55 -13.80 12.08 15.72
C PHE A 55 -13.10 13.01 14.74
N VAL A 56 -12.84 14.24 15.15
CA VAL A 56 -12.27 15.29 14.30
C VAL A 56 -10.76 15.37 14.49
N VAL A 57 -10.03 15.29 13.39
CA VAL A 57 -8.61 15.57 13.29
C VAL A 57 -8.44 16.87 12.51
N CYS A 58 -8.07 17.92 13.23
CA CYS A 58 -7.79 19.23 12.62
C CYS A 58 -6.33 19.28 12.19
N LEU A 59 -6.08 19.54 10.91
CA LEU A 59 -4.73 19.58 10.33
C LEU A 59 -4.34 21.02 9.96
N SER A 60 -3.05 21.22 9.72
CA SER A 60 -2.52 22.51 9.26
C SER A 60 -3.14 22.92 7.92
N ALA A 61 -3.53 24.19 7.79
CA ALA A 61 -4.26 24.70 6.61
C ALA A 61 -3.56 24.45 5.27
N GLY A 62 -2.22 24.40 5.25
CA GLY A 62 -1.44 24.16 4.03
C GLY A 62 -1.60 22.77 3.41
N LEU A 63 -2.31 21.85 4.07
CA LEU A 63 -2.65 20.55 3.49
C LEU A 63 -3.96 20.58 2.68
N PHE A 64 -4.74 21.66 2.77
CA PHE A 64 -6.03 21.78 2.11
C PHE A 64 -5.97 22.64 0.83
N PRO A 65 -6.81 22.38 -0.18
CA PRO A 65 -7.78 21.28 -0.23
C PRO A 65 -7.10 19.91 -0.36
N LEU A 66 -7.69 18.90 0.28
CA LEU A 66 -7.24 17.51 0.12
C LEU A 66 -7.81 16.93 -1.19
N PRO A 67 -7.07 16.04 -1.88
CA PRO A 67 -7.60 15.26 -2.99
C PRO A 67 -8.79 14.38 -2.58
N ASP A 68 -9.62 13.99 -3.56
CA ASP A 68 -10.82 13.18 -3.35
C ASP A 68 -10.52 11.81 -2.71
N HIS A 69 -9.35 11.25 -2.97
CA HIS A 69 -8.88 9.99 -2.40
C HIS A 69 -7.38 10.04 -2.13
N GLY A 70 -6.96 9.53 -0.97
CA GLY A 70 -5.57 9.37 -0.63
C GLY A 70 -5.37 8.75 0.74
N PHE A 71 -4.14 8.81 1.23
CA PHE A 71 -3.79 8.26 2.54
C PHE A 71 -3.14 9.32 3.42
N LEU A 72 -3.51 9.36 4.70
CA LEU A 72 -2.87 10.23 5.68
C LEU A 72 -1.97 9.38 6.59
N LEU A 73 -0.65 9.54 6.44
CA LEU A 73 0.32 8.99 7.38
C LEU A 73 0.51 9.96 8.54
N ILE A 74 0.28 9.47 9.76
CA ILE A 74 0.49 10.21 11.00
C ILE A 74 1.79 9.72 11.62
N HIS A 75 2.85 10.54 11.56
CA HIS A 75 4.23 10.16 11.89
C HIS A 75 4.78 8.98 11.06
N GLU A 76 6.11 8.91 10.93
CA GLU A 76 6.79 7.93 10.07
C GLU A 76 6.36 6.47 10.35
N ASP A 77 6.13 6.13 11.62
CA ASP A 77 5.69 4.79 12.05
C ASP A 77 4.29 4.77 12.70
N GLY A 78 3.55 5.88 12.70
CA GLY A 78 2.26 5.95 13.38
C GLY A 78 1.08 5.48 12.52
N ALA A 79 -0.12 5.98 12.82
CA ALA A 79 -1.33 5.49 12.15
C ALA A 79 -1.33 5.84 10.65
N LEU A 80 -1.86 4.93 9.83
CA LEU A 80 -2.14 5.18 8.43
C LEU A 80 -3.65 5.15 8.22
N LEU A 81 -4.18 6.22 7.64
CA LEU A 81 -5.59 6.36 7.34
C LEU A 81 -5.81 6.38 5.84
N GLU A 82 -6.83 5.69 5.33
CA GLU A 82 -7.33 5.87 3.96
C GLU A 82 -8.46 6.89 4.02
N CYS A 83 -8.40 7.92 3.19
CA CYS A 83 -9.26 9.08 3.28
C CYS A 83 -9.98 9.31 1.95
N ASN A 84 -11.29 9.53 2.01
CA ASN A 84 -12.16 9.77 0.87
C ASN A 84 -13.03 11.00 1.11
N LEU A 85 -13.25 11.78 0.07
CA LEU A 85 -14.21 12.87 0.07
C LEU A 85 -15.63 12.30 -0.08
N ASP A 86 -16.52 12.66 0.83
CA ASP A 86 -17.93 12.29 0.74
C ASP A 86 -18.71 13.24 -0.20
N GLU A 87 -20.00 12.94 -0.42
CA GLU A 87 -20.88 13.74 -1.28
C GLU A 87 -21.10 15.17 -0.76
N GLU A 88 -20.83 15.43 0.52
CA GLU A 88 -20.96 16.74 1.18
C GLU A 88 -19.64 17.53 1.16
N GLY A 89 -18.57 16.98 0.59
CA GLY A 89 -17.25 17.61 0.53
C GLY A 89 -16.42 17.46 1.82
N LYS A 90 -16.77 16.52 2.69
CA LYS A 90 -16.04 16.22 3.92
C LYS A 90 -15.09 15.04 3.70
N THR A 91 -13.87 15.14 4.22
CA THR A 91 -12.88 14.07 4.11
C THR A 91 -13.01 13.09 5.28
N LEU A 92 -13.65 11.95 5.03
CA LEU A 92 -13.79 10.85 5.98
C LEU A 92 -12.65 9.85 5.82
N CYS A 93 -12.17 9.29 6.92
CA CYS A 93 -11.07 8.34 6.88
C CYS A 93 -11.35 7.06 7.67
N GLU A 94 -10.79 5.98 7.14
CA GLU A 94 -10.75 4.65 7.74
C GLU A 94 -9.33 4.29 8.18
N VAL A 95 -9.21 3.52 9.27
CA VAL A 95 -7.90 3.10 9.76
C VAL A 95 -7.39 1.90 8.96
N ILE A 96 -6.24 2.08 8.31
CA ILE A 96 -5.52 1.01 7.61
C ILE A 96 -4.48 0.37 8.52
N LYS A 97 -3.65 1.20 9.16
CA LYS A 97 -2.62 0.76 10.11
C LYS A 97 -2.89 1.40 11.46
N PRO A 98 -3.02 0.61 12.55
CA PRO A 98 -3.25 1.16 13.87
C PRO A 98 -2.03 1.98 14.33
N GLY A 99 -2.28 2.99 15.15
CA GLY A 99 -1.21 3.83 15.66
C GLY A 99 -1.72 5.00 16.49
N PHE A 100 -0.78 5.72 17.10
CA PHE A 100 -1.09 6.90 17.88
C PHE A 100 -1.10 8.15 17.01
N ALA A 101 -2.08 9.01 17.25
CA ALA A 101 -2.13 10.38 16.78
C ALA A 101 -1.90 11.33 17.96
N VAL A 102 -0.96 12.25 17.80
CA VAL A 102 -0.57 13.22 18.83
C VAL A 102 -0.79 14.64 18.32
N VAL A 103 -1.30 15.53 19.15
CA VAL A 103 -1.33 16.96 18.82
C VAL A 103 0.10 17.46 18.59
N SER A 104 0.29 18.33 17.60
CA SER A 104 1.57 18.77 17.05
C SER A 104 2.37 17.69 16.31
N GLY A 105 1.81 16.49 16.16
CA GLY A 105 2.39 15.40 15.38
C GLY A 105 2.48 15.73 13.90
N THR A 106 3.51 15.25 13.22
CA THR A 106 3.70 15.46 11.78
C THR A 106 2.77 14.56 11.00
N VAL A 107 2.20 15.09 9.93
CA VAL A 107 1.39 14.32 8.99
C VAL A 107 1.91 14.49 7.59
N GLU A 108 1.70 13.46 6.78
CA GLU A 108 1.98 13.44 5.36
C GLU A 108 0.77 12.89 4.63
N PHE A 109 0.33 13.59 3.58
CA PHE A 109 -0.71 13.09 2.71
C PHE A 109 -0.06 12.43 1.50
N TRP A 110 -0.50 11.22 1.22
CA TRP A 110 0.01 10.36 0.18
C TRP A 110 -1.03 10.20 -0.91
N GLU A 111 -0.62 10.51 -2.14
CA GLU A 111 -1.38 10.10 -3.31
C GLU A 111 -1.41 8.56 -3.41
N PRO A 112 -2.53 7.97 -3.83
CA PRO A 112 -2.64 6.52 -4.00
C PRO A 112 -1.62 5.98 -5.01
N LEU A 113 -0.87 4.94 -4.62
CA LEU A 113 -0.05 4.17 -5.56
C LEU A 113 -0.95 3.18 -6.32
N LYS A 114 -1.11 3.36 -7.63
CA LYS A 114 -1.88 2.47 -8.48
C LYS A 114 -1.12 1.17 -8.68
N ALA A 115 -1.71 0.06 -8.22
CA ALA A 115 -1.07 -1.24 -8.25
C ALA A 115 -1.82 -2.28 -9.07
N GLY A 116 -1.05 -3.16 -9.70
CA GLY A 116 -1.52 -4.35 -10.41
C GLY A 116 -1.15 -5.62 -9.65
N ILE A 117 -2.08 -6.58 -9.60
CA ILE A 117 -1.85 -7.88 -8.96
C ILE A 117 -2.03 -8.99 -9.99
N LEU A 118 -0.93 -9.68 -10.29
CA LEU A 118 -0.91 -10.77 -11.27
C LEU A 118 -0.69 -12.11 -10.58
N THR A 119 -1.72 -12.94 -10.55
CA THR A 119 -1.59 -14.32 -10.08
C THR A 119 -1.18 -15.21 -11.25
N VAL A 120 -0.03 -15.86 -11.13
CA VAL A 120 0.50 -16.79 -12.14
C VAL A 120 0.24 -18.21 -11.64
N SER A 121 -0.72 -18.88 -12.27
CA SER A 121 -1.05 -20.27 -11.94
C SER A 121 -1.85 -20.94 -13.05
N ASP A 122 -1.35 -22.05 -13.59
CA ASP A 122 -2.09 -22.96 -14.47
C ASP A 122 -3.45 -23.37 -13.91
N LYS A 123 -3.50 -23.72 -12.62
CA LYS A 123 -4.76 -24.16 -11.98
C LYS A 123 -5.69 -23.00 -11.71
N GLY A 124 -5.13 -21.85 -11.32
CA GLY A 124 -5.89 -20.63 -11.08
C GLY A 124 -6.55 -20.10 -12.35
N SER A 125 -5.82 -20.09 -13.47
CA SER A 125 -6.33 -19.59 -14.76
C SER A 125 -7.47 -20.47 -15.30
N ARG A 126 -7.45 -21.77 -15.02
CA ARG A 126 -8.54 -22.71 -15.34
C ARG A 126 -9.66 -22.77 -14.30
N LYS A 127 -9.61 -21.94 -13.25
CA LYS A 127 -10.56 -21.95 -12.11
C LYS A 127 -10.64 -23.30 -11.39
N GLU A 128 -9.57 -24.10 -11.45
CA GLU A 128 -9.44 -25.37 -10.74
C GLU A 128 -8.98 -25.18 -9.28
N ARG A 129 -8.53 -23.96 -8.95
CA ARG A 129 -8.08 -23.56 -7.62
C ARG A 129 -8.39 -22.09 -7.39
N ASP A 130 -8.93 -21.78 -6.22
CA ASP A 130 -9.17 -20.40 -5.81
C ASP A 130 -7.86 -19.65 -5.53
N ASP A 131 -7.76 -18.44 -6.05
CA ASP A 131 -6.67 -17.53 -5.74
C ASP A 131 -6.87 -16.91 -4.35
N THR A 132 -6.00 -17.29 -3.43
CA THR A 132 -5.96 -16.76 -2.06
C THR A 132 -4.81 -15.79 -1.84
N SER A 133 -3.85 -15.74 -2.76
CA SER A 133 -2.65 -14.90 -2.63
C SER A 133 -2.92 -13.50 -3.19
N GLY A 134 -3.57 -13.41 -4.35
CA GLY A 134 -3.91 -12.14 -4.99
C GLY A 134 -4.76 -11.22 -4.10
N PRO A 135 -5.91 -11.69 -3.57
CA PRO A 135 -6.73 -10.89 -2.65
C PRO A 135 -5.97 -10.48 -1.38
N ALA A 136 -5.12 -11.36 -0.85
CA ALA A 136 -4.36 -11.05 0.36
C ALA A 136 -3.29 -9.97 0.12
N LEU A 137 -2.62 -10.01 -1.04
CA LEU A 137 -1.69 -8.95 -1.43
C LEU A 137 -2.40 -7.62 -1.65
N ALA A 138 -3.63 -7.66 -2.18
CA ALA A 138 -4.41 -6.45 -2.41
C ALA A 138 -4.73 -5.70 -1.12
N GLU A 139 -5.10 -6.42 -0.06
CA GLU A 139 -5.30 -5.82 1.25
C GLU A 139 -3.98 -5.34 1.87
N ALA A 140 -2.91 -6.12 1.75
CA ALA A 140 -1.60 -5.75 2.30
C ALA A 140 -1.03 -4.47 1.66
N LEU A 141 -1.36 -4.21 0.39
CA LEU A 141 -0.88 -3.06 -0.38
C LEU A 141 -1.37 -1.72 0.20
N LYS A 142 -2.50 -1.71 0.91
CA LYS A 142 -2.99 -0.52 1.62
C LYS A 142 -1.98 0.01 2.65
N ASN A 143 -1.15 -0.86 3.23
CA ASN A 143 -0.13 -0.46 4.22
C ASN A 143 0.96 0.46 3.66
N ILE A 144 1.09 0.55 2.33
CA ILE A 144 2.00 1.48 1.65
C ILE A 144 1.22 2.59 0.91
N GLY A 145 -0.07 2.74 1.23
CA GLY A 145 -0.98 3.70 0.58
C GLY A 145 -1.19 3.40 -0.89
N GLY A 146 -1.24 2.13 -1.29
CA GLY A 146 -1.55 1.78 -2.67
C GLY A 146 -2.89 1.07 -2.81
N ILE A 147 -3.41 1.13 -4.03
CA ILE A 147 -4.75 0.71 -4.39
C ILE A 147 -4.68 -0.28 -5.57
N PRO A 148 -5.35 -1.44 -5.47
CA PRO A 148 -5.35 -2.43 -6.54
C PRO A 148 -6.31 -1.99 -7.65
N VAL A 149 -5.79 -1.34 -8.70
CA VAL A 149 -6.60 -0.88 -9.85
C VAL A 149 -6.74 -1.96 -10.93
N GLU A 150 -5.83 -2.93 -10.94
CA GLU A 150 -5.77 -3.99 -11.94
C GLU A 150 -5.53 -5.34 -11.26
N ARG A 151 -6.26 -6.37 -11.68
CA ARG A 151 -6.05 -7.76 -11.22
C ARG A 151 -6.22 -8.73 -12.39
N ALA A 152 -5.33 -9.70 -12.48
CA ALA A 152 -5.42 -10.74 -13.50
C ALA A 152 -4.89 -12.08 -12.98
N ILE A 153 -5.37 -13.16 -13.57
CA ILE A 153 -4.86 -14.52 -13.36
C ILE A 153 -4.47 -15.08 -14.73
N VAL A 154 -3.22 -15.53 -14.87
CA VAL A 154 -2.66 -16.09 -16.10
C VAL A 154 -2.04 -17.46 -15.85
N PRO A 155 -1.95 -18.33 -16.87
CA PRO A 155 -1.20 -19.58 -16.75
C PRO A 155 0.30 -19.34 -16.58
N ASP A 156 1.03 -20.40 -16.23
CA ASP A 156 2.49 -20.39 -16.13
C ASP A 156 3.12 -20.43 -17.53
N ASP A 157 2.99 -19.31 -18.26
CA ASP A 157 3.49 -19.09 -19.63
C ASP A 157 4.14 -17.70 -19.78
N ILE A 158 5.31 -17.65 -20.42
CA ILE A 158 6.09 -16.42 -20.55
C ILE A 158 5.36 -15.35 -21.37
N SER A 159 4.69 -15.74 -22.45
CA SER A 159 4.00 -14.82 -23.34
C SER A 159 2.80 -14.19 -22.63
N ASP A 160 2.00 -15.00 -21.94
CA ASP A 160 0.82 -14.51 -21.19
C ASP A 160 1.21 -13.56 -20.05
N ILE A 161 2.25 -13.92 -19.27
CA ILE A 161 2.76 -13.05 -18.20
C ILE A 161 3.29 -11.73 -18.78
N SER A 162 4.14 -11.81 -19.81
CA SER A 162 4.76 -10.64 -20.42
C SER A 162 3.74 -9.70 -21.07
N ALA A 163 2.67 -10.25 -21.68
CA ALA A 163 1.61 -9.45 -22.28
C ALA A 163 0.89 -8.57 -21.23
N VAL A 164 0.58 -9.14 -20.06
CA VAL A 164 -0.04 -8.38 -18.96
C VAL A 164 0.93 -7.35 -18.39
N LEU A 165 2.18 -7.73 -18.13
CA LEU A 165 3.17 -6.82 -17.58
C LEU A 165 3.47 -5.65 -18.52
N ASN A 166 3.59 -5.88 -19.83
CA ASN A 166 3.78 -4.81 -20.82
C ASN A 166 2.58 -3.85 -20.83
N ARG A 167 1.36 -4.38 -20.83
CA ARG A 167 0.14 -3.56 -20.80
C ARG A 167 0.10 -2.65 -19.57
N TRP A 168 0.47 -3.17 -18.40
CA TRP A 168 0.43 -2.42 -17.15
C TRP A 168 1.61 -1.45 -16.96
N THR A 169 2.67 -1.56 -17.77
CA THR A 169 3.90 -0.75 -17.61
C THR A 169 4.14 0.27 -18.74
N ILE A 170 3.57 0.08 -19.93
CA ILE A 170 3.86 0.88 -21.14
C ILE A 170 2.61 1.65 -21.65
N GLY A 171 1.43 1.49 -21.01
CA GLY A 171 0.20 2.19 -21.42
C GLY A 171 0.17 3.69 -21.10
N GLU A 172 -0.90 4.37 -21.53
CA GLU A 172 -1.13 5.82 -21.26
C GLU A 172 -1.20 6.13 -19.76
N THR A 173 -1.64 5.17 -18.95
CA THR A 173 -1.66 5.24 -17.49
C THR A 173 -0.88 4.05 -16.92
N PRO A 174 0.46 4.11 -16.90
CA PRO A 174 1.26 3.04 -16.32
C PRO A 174 0.99 2.92 -14.82
N LEU A 175 1.07 1.69 -14.30
CA LEU A 175 0.91 1.44 -12.87
C LEU A 175 2.18 1.88 -12.12
N ASP A 176 2.04 2.21 -10.84
CA ASP A 176 3.19 2.54 -9.99
C ASP A 176 3.90 1.25 -9.49
N LEU A 177 3.12 0.21 -9.20
CA LEU A 177 3.59 -1.07 -8.65
C LEU A 177 2.87 -2.25 -9.31
N VAL A 178 3.60 -3.33 -9.61
CA VAL A 178 3.03 -4.63 -9.99
C VAL A 178 3.58 -5.70 -9.07
N LEU A 179 2.67 -6.42 -8.41
CA LEU A 179 3.00 -7.60 -7.62
C LEU A 179 2.55 -8.84 -8.38
N THR A 180 3.48 -9.73 -8.69
CA THR A 180 3.14 -11.06 -9.20
C THR A 180 3.20 -12.08 -8.08
N THR A 181 2.36 -13.12 -8.12
CA THR A 181 2.41 -14.23 -7.17
C THR A 181 2.31 -15.56 -7.92
N GLY A 182 3.31 -16.43 -7.72
CA GLY A 182 3.40 -17.74 -8.39
C GLY A 182 4.49 -17.79 -9.46
N GLY A 183 4.82 -19.02 -9.89
CA GLY A 183 5.81 -19.28 -10.94
C GLY A 183 7.26 -18.93 -10.58
N THR A 184 7.63 -18.78 -9.29
CA THR A 184 8.98 -18.42 -8.83
C THR A 184 9.78 -19.59 -8.22
N GLY A 185 9.25 -20.82 -8.28
CA GLY A 185 9.92 -22.02 -7.79
C GLY A 185 10.97 -22.58 -8.77
N LEU A 186 11.36 -23.84 -8.57
CA LEU A 186 12.36 -24.55 -9.38
C LEU A 186 11.74 -25.54 -10.39
N SER A 187 10.42 -25.57 -10.54
CA SER A 187 9.75 -26.42 -11.54
C SER A 187 10.03 -25.90 -12.95
N ASN A 188 9.99 -26.78 -13.94
CA ASN A 188 10.05 -26.39 -15.37
C ASN A 188 8.90 -25.47 -15.79
N ARG A 189 7.80 -25.44 -15.03
CA ARG A 189 6.69 -24.51 -15.25
C ARG A 189 6.87 -23.18 -14.55
N ASP A 190 7.74 -23.07 -13.55
CA ASP A 190 7.99 -21.80 -12.88
C ASP A 190 8.76 -20.88 -13.85
N VAL A 191 8.08 -19.92 -14.49
CA VAL A 191 8.67 -19.05 -15.53
C VAL A 191 8.48 -17.55 -15.28
N THR A 192 7.91 -17.17 -14.13
CA THR A 192 7.66 -15.76 -13.77
C THR A 192 8.95 -14.93 -13.74
N PRO A 193 10.08 -15.40 -13.16
CA PRO A 193 11.33 -14.67 -13.18
C PRO A 193 11.86 -14.40 -14.59
N GLU A 194 11.76 -15.38 -15.49
CA GLU A 194 12.17 -15.27 -16.88
C GLU A 194 11.33 -14.24 -17.63
N ALA A 195 10.01 -14.27 -17.45
CA ALA A 195 9.09 -13.30 -18.06
C ALA A 195 9.39 -11.86 -17.62
N ILE A 196 9.65 -11.64 -16.32
CA ILE A 196 10.02 -10.31 -15.79
C ILE A 196 11.40 -9.89 -16.28
N SER A 197 12.37 -10.81 -16.28
CA SER A 197 13.74 -10.51 -16.68
C SER A 197 13.84 -10.10 -18.15
N GLY A 198 12.97 -10.64 -19.01
CA GLY A 198 12.87 -10.30 -20.43
C GLY A 198 12.31 -8.90 -20.74
N LEU A 199 11.72 -8.21 -19.76
CA LEU A 199 11.25 -6.84 -19.96
C LEU A 199 12.41 -5.84 -19.99
N PRO A 200 12.29 -4.72 -20.74
CA PRO A 200 13.28 -3.65 -20.70
C PRO A 200 13.22 -2.92 -19.36
N GLY A 201 14.36 -2.66 -18.73
CA GLY A 201 14.37 -1.95 -17.44
C GLY A 201 15.62 -2.16 -16.62
N LYS A 202 15.56 -1.75 -15.36
CA LYS A 202 16.64 -1.90 -14.38
C LYS A 202 16.26 -2.99 -13.37
N ASP A 203 17.11 -3.99 -13.21
CA ASP A 203 16.91 -4.98 -12.15
C ASP A 203 17.17 -4.35 -10.78
N VAL A 204 16.39 -4.75 -9.78
CA VAL A 204 16.49 -4.26 -8.39
C VAL A 204 16.80 -5.45 -7.47
N PRO A 205 18.00 -6.06 -7.60
CA PRO A 205 18.32 -7.34 -6.96
C PRO A 205 18.20 -7.29 -5.43
N GLY A 206 18.53 -6.16 -4.82
CA GLY A 206 18.47 -5.97 -3.36
C GLY A 206 17.10 -6.26 -2.75
N LEU A 207 15.99 -5.99 -3.46
CA LEU A 207 14.65 -6.35 -2.98
C LEU A 207 14.50 -7.87 -2.91
N SER A 208 14.88 -8.58 -3.98
CA SER A 208 14.78 -10.03 -4.03
C SER A 208 15.70 -10.76 -3.04
N GLU A 209 16.91 -10.23 -2.85
CA GLU A 209 17.89 -10.74 -1.89
C GLU A 209 17.39 -10.55 -0.47
N TYR A 210 16.87 -9.36 -0.15
CA TYR A 210 16.32 -9.05 1.15
C TYR A 210 15.09 -9.91 1.48
N MET A 211 14.17 -10.09 0.51
CA MET A 211 13.01 -10.98 0.68
C MET A 211 13.45 -12.41 1.05
N ARG A 212 14.42 -13.00 0.33
CA ARG A 212 14.94 -14.34 0.64
C ARG A 212 15.61 -14.38 2.02
N TRP A 213 16.48 -13.41 2.30
CA TRP A 213 17.19 -13.36 3.57
C TRP A 213 16.23 -13.22 4.76
N LYS A 214 15.30 -12.26 4.70
CA LYS A 214 14.35 -11.99 5.78
C LYS A 214 13.41 -13.17 6.02
N THR A 215 12.92 -13.81 4.95
CA THR A 215 11.98 -14.92 5.07
C THR A 215 12.63 -16.26 5.41
N SER A 216 13.96 -16.37 5.31
CA SER A 216 14.72 -17.55 5.75
C SER A 216 14.56 -17.85 7.25
N ALA A 217 14.31 -16.81 8.06
CA ALA A 217 13.99 -16.94 9.48
C ALA A 217 12.67 -17.70 9.73
N PHE A 218 11.73 -17.66 8.79
CA PHE A 218 10.47 -18.42 8.88
C PHE A 218 10.58 -19.80 8.23
N THR A 219 11.31 -19.89 7.12
CA THR A 219 11.53 -21.16 6.41
C THR A 219 12.78 -21.10 5.56
N LEU A 220 13.69 -22.06 5.75
CA LEU A 220 14.90 -22.18 4.94
C LEU A 220 14.59 -22.41 3.45
N ARG A 221 13.39 -22.91 3.10
CA ARG A 221 12.97 -23.10 1.70
C ARG A 221 12.87 -21.79 0.90
N SER A 222 12.74 -20.65 1.58
CA SER A 222 12.69 -19.32 0.93
C SER A 222 13.91 -19.05 0.05
N ILE A 223 15.09 -19.59 0.40
CA ILE A 223 16.32 -19.39 -0.36
C ILE A 223 16.26 -20.02 -1.76
N LEU A 224 15.34 -20.97 -1.99
CA LEU A 224 15.15 -21.62 -3.30
C LEU A 224 14.30 -20.78 -4.26
N SER A 225 13.66 -19.70 -3.77
CA SER A 225 12.83 -18.86 -4.61
C SER A 225 13.69 -18.07 -5.60
N ARG A 226 13.31 -18.13 -6.87
CA ARG A 226 13.90 -17.34 -7.96
C ARG A 226 13.22 -15.98 -8.13
N SER A 227 12.52 -15.49 -7.09
CA SER A 227 11.93 -14.15 -7.09
C SER A 227 12.92 -13.08 -7.56
N VAL A 228 12.43 -12.16 -8.40
CA VAL A 228 13.14 -11.01 -8.96
C VAL A 228 12.32 -9.75 -8.77
N ALA A 229 12.98 -8.59 -8.80
CA ALA A 229 12.33 -7.30 -8.87
C ALA A 229 12.95 -6.46 -9.98
N LYS A 230 12.13 -5.70 -10.71
CA LYS A 230 12.56 -4.93 -11.88
C LYS A 230 11.78 -3.63 -11.99
N LEU A 231 12.47 -2.54 -12.31
CA LEU A 231 11.86 -1.26 -12.65
C LEU A 231 11.76 -1.13 -14.17
N VAL A 232 10.53 -1.07 -14.69
CA VAL A 232 10.21 -0.89 -16.11
C VAL A 232 9.58 0.48 -16.28
N GLY A 233 10.27 1.41 -16.94
CA GLY A 233 9.87 2.82 -16.94
C GLY A 233 9.87 3.38 -15.51
N GLN A 234 8.68 3.71 -14.99
CA GLN A 234 8.45 4.13 -13.60
C GLN A 234 7.73 3.07 -12.76
N THR A 235 7.37 1.93 -13.35
CA THR A 235 6.63 0.86 -12.67
C THR A 235 7.60 -0.12 -12.01
N LEU A 236 7.47 -0.31 -10.71
CA LEU A 236 8.22 -1.34 -9.99
C LEU A 236 7.47 -2.67 -10.07
N ILE A 237 8.12 -3.74 -10.54
CA ILE A 237 7.57 -5.09 -10.63
C ILE A 237 8.29 -5.97 -9.60
N ILE A 238 7.53 -6.73 -8.79
CA ILE A 238 8.10 -7.65 -7.79
C ILE A 238 7.44 -9.02 -7.94
N ALA A 239 8.28 -10.05 -8.11
CA ALA A 239 7.82 -11.44 -8.13
C ALA A 239 7.79 -12.03 -6.72
N LEU A 240 6.63 -12.49 -6.29
CA LEU A 240 6.42 -13.08 -4.97
C LEU A 240 6.12 -14.59 -5.08
N PRO A 241 6.38 -15.38 -4.02
CA PRO A 241 6.00 -16.79 -3.98
C PRO A 241 4.50 -17.01 -4.21
N GLY A 242 4.11 -18.17 -4.77
CA GLY A 242 2.70 -18.47 -5.06
C GLY A 242 1.83 -18.80 -3.83
N SER A 243 2.43 -19.21 -2.71
CA SER A 243 1.68 -19.47 -1.49
C SER A 243 1.29 -18.16 -0.80
N ARG A 244 0.04 -18.03 -0.32
CA ARG A 244 -0.45 -16.83 0.39
C ARG A 244 0.50 -16.38 1.50
N LYS A 245 0.96 -17.32 2.33
CA LYS A 245 1.90 -17.04 3.42
C LYS A 245 3.23 -16.50 2.91
N GLY A 246 3.84 -17.16 1.92
CA GLY A 246 5.12 -16.73 1.35
C GLY A 246 5.02 -15.39 0.63
N ALA A 247 3.92 -15.13 -0.09
CA ALA A 247 3.67 -13.86 -0.75
C ALA A 247 3.61 -12.70 0.24
N LEU A 248 2.81 -12.84 1.31
CA LEU A 248 2.67 -11.82 2.35
C LEU A 248 3.98 -11.58 3.10
N GLN A 249 4.66 -12.64 3.55
CA GLN A 249 5.93 -12.50 4.27
C GLN A 249 7.02 -11.81 3.43
N CYS A 250 7.10 -12.13 2.14
CA CYS A 250 8.01 -11.45 1.22
C CYS A 250 7.61 -9.98 1.03
N PHE A 251 6.34 -9.70 0.73
CA PHE A 251 5.85 -8.33 0.55
C PHE A 251 6.09 -7.46 1.79
N GLU A 252 5.67 -7.93 2.97
CA GLU A 252 5.83 -7.22 4.25
C GLU A 252 7.30 -6.92 4.57
N SER A 253 8.24 -7.77 4.14
CA SER A 253 9.67 -7.53 4.35
C SER A 253 10.21 -6.32 3.59
N VAL A 254 9.65 -6.01 2.42
CA VAL A 254 10.11 -4.92 1.56
C VAL A 254 9.17 -3.72 1.55
N ALA A 255 7.92 -3.88 2.00
CA ALA A 255 6.90 -2.83 2.05
C ALA A 255 7.41 -1.47 2.59
N PRO A 256 8.22 -1.41 3.68
CA PRO A 256 8.70 -0.14 4.23
C PRO A 256 9.50 0.73 3.25
N VAL A 257 10.13 0.15 2.23
CA VAL A 257 10.95 0.89 1.25
C VAL A 257 10.23 1.15 -0.08
N LEU A 258 9.09 0.51 -0.32
CA LEU A 258 8.47 0.51 -1.66
C LEU A 258 7.96 1.89 -2.07
N ARG A 259 7.26 2.59 -1.18
CA ARG A 259 6.73 3.93 -1.49
C ARG A 259 7.84 4.90 -1.87
N HIS A 260 8.88 4.98 -1.05
CA HIS A 260 10.05 5.81 -1.34
C HIS A 260 10.71 5.44 -2.68
N ALA A 261 10.90 4.14 -2.96
CA ALA A 261 11.49 3.69 -4.22
C ALA A 261 10.65 4.11 -5.45
N ILE A 262 9.33 3.99 -5.35
CA ILE A 262 8.37 4.34 -6.41
C ILE A 262 8.29 5.86 -6.62
N GLU A 263 8.22 6.64 -5.54
CA GLU A 263 8.21 8.10 -5.60
C GLU A 263 9.52 8.64 -6.18
N THR A 264 10.66 8.03 -5.83
CA THR A 264 11.96 8.35 -6.41
C THR A 264 11.99 8.04 -7.90
N ALA A 265 11.50 6.86 -8.31
CA ALA A 265 11.47 6.46 -9.71
C ALA A 265 10.55 7.32 -10.59
N SER A 266 9.44 7.79 -10.03
CA SER A 266 8.46 8.65 -10.71
C SER A 266 8.81 10.14 -10.65
N GLY A 267 9.82 10.53 -9.86
CA GLY A 267 10.17 11.94 -9.63
C GLY A 267 9.20 12.68 -8.70
N ARG A 268 8.27 11.96 -8.04
CA ARG A 268 7.37 12.50 -7.01
C ARG A 268 8.08 12.69 -5.66
N GLY A 269 9.20 12.00 -5.45
CA GLY A 269 10.02 12.12 -4.24
C GLY A 269 10.82 13.42 -4.21
N GLY A 270 10.95 14.02 -3.02
CA GLY A 270 11.88 15.14 -2.79
C GLY A 270 13.35 14.70 -2.91
N GLU A 271 14.25 15.64 -3.22
CA GLU A 271 15.69 15.37 -3.39
C GLU A 271 16.29 14.63 -2.17
N CYS A 272 16.89 13.45 -2.41
CA CYS A 272 17.58 12.63 -1.39
C CYS A 272 18.94 13.20 -0.95
N GLY A 273 19.03 14.50 -0.68
CA GLY A 273 20.27 15.19 -0.28
C GLY A 273 20.38 15.55 1.21
N GLY A 274 19.39 15.19 2.04
CA GLY A 274 19.32 15.59 3.45
C GLY A 274 19.33 14.42 4.42
N HIS A 275 20.45 13.71 4.50
CA HIS A 275 20.78 12.84 5.63
C HIS A 275 22.03 13.35 6.33
#